data_AF-A0A943NI70-F1
#
_entry.id   AF-A0A943NI70-F1
#
_cell.length_a   1.000
_cell.length_b   1.000
_cell.length_c   1.000
_cell.angle_alpha   90.00
_cell.angle_beta   90.00
_cell.angle_gamma   90.00
#
_symmetry.space_group_name_H-M   'P 1'
#
loop_
_entity.id
_entity.type
_entity.pdbx_description
1 polymer ?
#
loop_
_entity_poly.entity_id
_entity_poly.type
_entity_poly.pdbx_seq_one_letter_code
_entity_poly.pdbx_strand_id
1 'polypeptide(L)'
;MSNNIQNMQIFTIIGQIEDMVENSPRPKIGGANKRVIDVEEMMDLLGDLKVTIPEDIRRANSVIVDAQSMIDNADEHARDVVSQAETDGEKIVADAKQKAADIIEKARSEYERLVS
;
A
#
# COMPACT_ATOMS: atom_id res chain seq x y z
N MET A 1 1.97 -15.24 -1.09
CA MET A 1 1.71 -15.68 0.30
C MET A 1 3.01 -15.78 1.12
N SER A 2 4.01 -14.92 0.87
CA SER A 2 5.35 -15.04 1.51
C SER A 2 5.59 -14.03 2.65
N ASN A 3 4.79 -12.96 2.72
CA ASN A 3 4.99 -11.87 3.71
C ASN A 3 4.56 -12.23 5.13
N ASN A 4 3.80 -13.31 5.33
CA ASN A 4 3.37 -13.75 6.67
C ASN A 4 4.40 -14.69 7.34
N ILE A 5 5.38 -15.20 6.60
CA ILE A 5 6.34 -16.20 7.10
C ILE A 5 7.55 -15.54 7.78
N GLN A 6 7.92 -14.32 7.36
CA GLN A 6 9.12 -13.65 7.90
C GLN A 6 8.87 -12.83 9.15
N ASN A 7 7.66 -12.28 9.33
CA ASN A 7 7.26 -11.78 10.65
C ASN A 7 7.34 -12.90 11.71
N MET A 8 7.22 -14.17 11.31
CA MET A 8 7.46 -15.29 12.23
C MET A 8 8.94 -15.45 12.59
N GLN A 9 9.91 -15.05 11.76
CA GLN A 9 11.33 -15.34 12.02
C GLN A 9 11.90 -14.53 13.20
N ILE A 10 11.66 -13.22 13.27
CA ILE A 10 12.08 -12.40 14.44
C ILE A 10 11.45 -12.97 15.72
N PHE A 11 10.13 -13.21 15.72
CA PHE A 11 9.45 -13.75 16.90
C PHE A 11 9.88 -15.19 17.23
N THR A 12 10.25 -16.00 16.23
CA THR A 12 10.80 -17.34 16.46
C THR A 12 12.15 -17.26 17.15
N ILE A 13 13.06 -16.39 16.69
CA ILE A 13 14.38 -16.25 17.29
C ILE A 13 14.27 -15.68 18.72
N ILE A 14 13.38 -14.70 18.92
CA ILE A 14 13.10 -14.18 20.27
C ILE A 14 12.56 -15.31 21.17
N GLY A 15 11.60 -16.11 20.68
CA GLY A 15 11.06 -17.24 21.44
C GLY A 15 12.13 -18.28 21.78
N GLN A 16 13.08 -18.55 20.88
CA GLN A 16 14.22 -19.45 21.15
C GLN A 16 15.13 -18.89 22.26
N ILE A 17 15.41 -17.59 22.23
CA ILE A 17 16.18 -16.92 23.30
C ILE A 17 15.42 -16.98 24.63
N GLU A 18 14.12 -16.72 24.62
CA GLU A 18 13.26 -16.80 25.81
C GLU A 18 13.26 -18.21 26.39
N ASP A 19 13.02 -19.24 25.57
CA ASP A 19 13.04 -20.65 25.98
C ASP A 19 14.39 -21.06 26.56
N MET A 20 15.49 -20.63 25.93
CA MET A 20 16.85 -20.89 26.40
C MET A 20 17.09 -20.26 27.77
N VAL A 21 16.56 -19.07 28.03
CA VAL A 21 16.67 -18.39 29.34
C VAL A 21 15.76 -19.03 30.38
N GLU A 22 14.52 -19.37 30.04
CA GLU A 22 13.54 -19.92 30.99
C GLU A 22 13.91 -21.33 31.45
N ASN A 23 14.31 -22.18 30.50
CA ASN A 23 14.61 -23.60 30.73
C ASN A 23 16.07 -23.87 31.09
N SER A 24 16.91 -22.83 31.13
CA SER A 24 18.32 -22.98 31.48
C SER A 24 18.56 -23.51 32.91
N PRO A 25 19.56 -24.41 33.09
CA PRO A 25 19.96 -24.90 34.39
C PRO A 25 20.34 -23.79 35.36
N ARG A 26 20.06 -24.00 36.66
CA ARG A 26 20.54 -23.11 37.72
C ARG A 26 21.94 -23.54 38.20
N PRO A 27 22.83 -22.60 38.54
CA PRO A 27 24.12 -22.94 39.14
C PRO A 27 23.96 -23.71 40.44
N LYS A 28 24.84 -24.70 40.68
CA LYS A 28 24.79 -25.56 41.87
C LYS A 28 25.24 -24.86 43.16
N ILE A 29 26.00 -23.76 43.06
CA ILE A 29 26.56 -23.02 44.21
C ILE A 29 26.37 -21.52 43.98
N GLY A 30 25.53 -20.89 44.81
CA GLY A 30 25.27 -19.45 44.79
C GLY A 30 24.46 -18.97 43.59
N GLY A 31 23.66 -17.92 43.79
CA GLY A 31 22.92 -17.25 42.70
C GLY A 31 21.61 -17.92 42.30
N ALA A 32 20.62 -17.94 43.21
CA ALA A 32 19.27 -18.47 42.94
C ALA A 32 18.56 -17.83 41.73
N ASN A 33 18.97 -16.62 41.35
CA ASN A 33 18.44 -15.87 40.20
C ASN A 33 19.34 -15.92 38.96
N LYS A 34 20.41 -16.73 38.97
CA LYS A 34 21.31 -16.89 37.82
C LYS A 34 20.94 -18.14 37.01
N ARG A 35 21.26 -18.08 35.73
CA ARG A 35 21.04 -19.13 34.73
C ARG A 35 22.36 -19.49 34.06
N VAL A 36 22.51 -20.75 33.68
CA VAL A 36 23.65 -21.25 32.89
C VAL A 36 23.20 -21.39 31.45
N ILE A 37 23.77 -20.60 30.56
CA ILE A 37 23.40 -20.53 29.14
C ILE A 37 24.64 -20.79 28.30
N ASP A 38 24.46 -21.46 27.17
CA ASP A 38 25.51 -21.57 26.15
C ASP A 38 25.70 -20.21 25.46
N VAL A 39 26.89 -19.65 25.62
CA VAL A 39 27.20 -18.32 25.08
C VAL A 39 27.30 -18.36 23.55
N GLU A 40 27.77 -19.46 22.95
CA GLU A 40 27.89 -19.57 21.50
C GLU A 40 26.49 -19.57 20.85
N GLU A 41 25.58 -20.42 21.35
CA GLU A 41 24.19 -20.49 20.87
C GLU A 41 23.45 -19.16 21.05
N MET A 42 23.61 -18.49 22.20
CA MET A 42 23.04 -17.16 22.43
C MET A 42 23.58 -16.12 21.44
N MET A 43 24.89 -16.12 21.19
CA MET A 43 25.51 -15.16 20.29
C MET A 43 25.10 -15.38 18.83
N ASP A 44 24.87 -16.63 18.43
CA ASP A 44 24.36 -16.97 17.10
C ASP A 44 22.93 -16.44 16.92
N LEU A 45 22.03 -16.70 17.87
CA LEU A 45 20.65 -16.19 17.82
C LEU A 45 20.60 -14.64 17.80
N LEU A 46 21.46 -13.98 18.58
CA LEU A 46 21.60 -12.52 18.55
C LEU A 46 22.18 -12.02 17.22
N GLY A 47 23.09 -12.78 16.61
CA GLY A 47 23.61 -12.52 15.27
C GLY A 47 22.53 -12.57 14.21
N ASP A 48 21.68 -13.59 14.25
CA ASP A 48 20.55 -13.76 13.33
C ASP A 48 19.53 -12.63 13.46
N LEU A 49 19.20 -12.20 14.69
CA LEU A 49 18.35 -11.03 14.92
C LEU A 49 18.95 -9.75 14.33
N LYS A 50 20.26 -9.55 14.48
CA LYS A 50 20.96 -8.37 13.96
C LYS A 50 20.90 -8.29 12.43
N VAL A 51 20.80 -9.42 11.74
CA VAL A 51 20.64 -9.47 10.28
C VAL A 51 19.16 -9.33 9.89
N THR A 52 18.27 -10.02 10.61
CA THR A 52 16.84 -10.13 10.25
C THR A 52 16.10 -8.82 10.49
N ILE A 53 16.32 -8.13 11.63
CA ILE A 53 15.59 -6.90 11.97
C ILE A 53 15.78 -5.80 10.89
N PRO A 54 17.00 -5.46 10.44
CA PRO A 54 17.19 -4.46 9.39
C PRO A 54 16.60 -4.88 8.03
N GLU A 55 16.54 -6.18 7.73
CA GLU A 55 15.90 -6.67 6.51
C GLU A 55 14.39 -6.46 6.55
N ASP A 56 13.74 -6.85 7.64
CA ASP A 56 12.30 -6.71 7.82
C ASP A 56 11.87 -5.24 7.84
N ILE A 57 12.66 -4.35 8.48
CA ILE A 57 12.42 -2.91 8.42
C ILE A 57 12.51 -2.37 6.99
N ARG A 58 13.56 -2.76 6.22
CA ARG A 58 13.70 -2.33 4.81
C ARG A 58 12.52 -2.79 3.98
N ARG A 59 12.07 -4.03 4.19
CA ARG A 59 10.92 -4.61 3.48
C ARG A 59 9.62 -3.89 3.85
N ALA A 60 9.37 -3.65 5.13
CA ALA A 60 8.21 -2.90 5.59
C ALA A 60 8.17 -1.50 4.99
N ASN A 61 9.32 -0.80 4.97
CA ASN A 61 9.44 0.50 4.32
C ASN A 61 9.17 0.43 2.81
N SER A 62 9.66 -0.61 2.11
CA SER A 62 9.37 -0.81 0.69
C SER A 62 7.86 -0.95 0.46
N VAL A 63 7.17 -1.74 1.27
CA VAL A 63 5.71 -1.90 1.16
C VAL A 63 4.98 -0.58 1.37
N ILE A 64 5.44 0.26 2.30
CA ILE A 64 4.87 1.59 2.53
C ILE A 64 5.09 2.51 1.32
N VAL A 65 6.29 2.52 0.74
CA VAL A 65 6.61 3.32 -0.46
C VAL A 65 5.81 2.87 -1.67
N ASP A 66 5.66 1.56 -1.87
CA ASP A 66 4.88 0.98 -2.95
C ASP A 66 3.39 1.32 -2.79
N ALA A 67 2.87 1.26 -1.56
CA ALA A 67 1.51 1.66 -1.26
C ALA A 67 1.27 3.15 -1.52
N GLN A 68 2.20 4.02 -1.12
CA GLN A 68 2.09 5.46 -1.40
C GLN A 68 2.10 5.72 -2.90
N SER A 69 3.00 5.07 -3.65
CA SER A 69 3.07 5.20 -5.10
C SER A 69 1.78 4.73 -5.77
N MET A 70 1.15 3.65 -5.27
CA MET A 70 -0.14 3.18 -5.76
C MET A 70 -1.25 4.21 -5.52
N ILE A 71 -1.27 4.84 -4.35
CA ILE A 71 -2.25 5.89 -4.01
C ILE A 71 -2.06 7.10 -4.93
N ASP A 72 -0.82 7.56 -5.12
CA ASP A 72 -0.53 8.73 -5.96
C ASP A 72 -0.96 8.50 -7.41
N ASN A 73 -0.68 7.31 -7.96
CA ASN A 73 -1.13 6.93 -9.30
C ASN A 73 -2.66 6.84 -9.41
N ALA A 74 -3.33 6.32 -8.37
CA ALA A 74 -4.79 6.22 -8.36
C ALA A 74 -5.44 7.62 -8.31
N ASP A 75 -4.86 8.54 -7.54
CA ASP A 75 -5.30 9.94 -7.47
C ASP A 75 -5.10 10.67 -8.80
N GLU A 76 -3.95 10.50 -9.46
CA GLU A 76 -3.70 11.05 -10.80
C GLU A 76 -4.70 10.50 -11.81
N HIS A 77 -4.87 9.18 -11.84
CA HIS A 77 -5.83 8.54 -12.75
C HIS A 77 -7.26 9.02 -12.50
N ALA A 78 -7.68 9.17 -11.24
CA ALA A 78 -9.00 9.69 -10.90
C ALA A 78 -9.20 11.13 -11.41
N ARG A 79 -8.18 11.99 -11.27
CA ARG A 79 -8.23 13.37 -11.79
C ARG A 79 -8.36 13.40 -13.31
N ASP A 80 -7.61 12.56 -14.01
CA ASP A 80 -7.68 12.46 -15.47
C ASP A 80 -9.06 12.00 -15.94
N VAL A 81 -9.62 10.98 -15.28
CA VAL A 81 -10.97 10.48 -15.59
C VAL A 81 -12.02 11.56 -15.39
N VAL A 82 -11.94 12.33 -14.29
CA VAL A 82 -12.87 13.43 -14.03
C VAL A 82 -12.72 14.53 -15.08
N SER A 83 -11.49 14.97 -15.38
CA SER A 83 -11.23 16.00 -16.37
C SER A 83 -11.71 15.61 -17.78
N GLN A 84 -11.51 14.34 -18.14
CA GLN A 84 -12.00 13.79 -19.41
C GLN A 84 -13.53 13.77 -19.45
N ALA A 85 -14.18 13.33 -18.37
CA ALA A 85 -15.64 13.32 -18.27
C ALA A 85 -16.25 14.73 -18.34
N GLU A 86 -15.62 15.72 -17.70
CA GLU A 86 -16.02 17.13 -17.79
C GLU A 86 -15.91 17.63 -19.24
N THR A 87 -14.77 17.39 -19.90
CA THR A 87 -14.53 17.77 -21.29
C THR A 87 -15.56 17.15 -22.24
N ASP A 88 -15.87 15.87 -22.06
CA ASP A 88 -16.84 15.17 -22.89
C ASP A 88 -18.27 15.67 -22.62
N GLY A 89 -18.60 15.98 -21.36
CA GLY A 89 -19.86 16.61 -20.98
C GLY A 89 -20.05 17.97 -21.66
N GLU A 90 -19.01 18.82 -21.65
CA GLU A 90 -19.03 20.12 -22.32
C GLU A 90 -19.27 19.98 -23.82
N LYS A 91 -18.58 19.04 -24.48
CA LYS A 91 -18.78 18.75 -25.91
C LYS A 91 -20.21 18.31 -26.21
N ILE A 92 -20.77 17.40 -25.41
CA ILE A 92 -22.15 16.93 -25.56
C ILE A 92 -23.14 18.10 -25.48
N VAL A 93 -22.95 18.99 -24.49
CA VAL A 93 -23.81 20.17 -24.32
C VAL A 93 -23.66 21.15 -25.49
N ALA A 94 -22.43 21.39 -25.96
CA ALA A 94 -22.17 22.24 -27.12
C ALA A 94 -22.83 21.70 -28.39
N ASP A 95 -22.66 20.41 -28.66
CA ASP A 95 -23.27 19.72 -29.81
C ASP A 95 -24.81 19.77 -29.76
N ALA A 96 -25.39 19.58 -28.57
CA ALA A 96 -26.84 19.66 -28.39
C ALA A 96 -27.36 21.08 -28.66
N LYS A 97 -26.64 22.11 -28.19
CA LYS A 97 -26.98 23.52 -28.45
C LYS A 97 -26.89 23.86 -29.94
N GLN A 98 -25.83 23.41 -30.61
CA GLN A 98 -25.68 23.62 -32.05
C GLN A 98 -26.82 22.98 -32.83
N LYS A 99 -27.13 21.71 -32.55
CA LYS A 99 -28.25 21.01 -33.19
C LYS A 99 -29.59 21.70 -32.95
N ALA A 100 -29.82 22.20 -31.74
CA ALA A 100 -31.03 22.95 -31.43
C ALA A 100 -31.12 24.26 -32.23
N ALA A 101 -30.01 25.00 -32.35
CA ALA A 101 -29.93 26.20 -33.17
C ALA A 101 -30.22 25.90 -34.65
N ASP A 102 -29.60 24.87 -35.21
CA ASP A 102 -29.81 24.44 -36.59
C ASP A 102 -31.28 24.07 -36.87
N ILE A 103 -31.95 23.41 -35.92
CA ILE A 103 -33.38 23.07 -36.03
C ILE A 103 -34.24 24.33 -36.06
N ILE A 104 -33.97 25.29 -35.17
CA ILE A 104 -34.71 26.56 -35.11
C ILE A 104 -34.52 27.36 -36.40
N GLU A 105 -33.29 27.43 -36.91
CA GLU A 105 -32.96 28.13 -38.15
C GLU A 105 -33.69 27.51 -39.36
N LYS A 106 -33.64 26.18 -39.50
CA LYS A 106 -34.37 25.47 -40.57
C LYS A 106 -35.87 25.72 -40.49
N ALA A 107 -36.46 25.63 -39.29
CA ALA A 107 -37.89 25.87 -39.10
C ALA A 107 -38.29 27.30 -39.47
N ARG A 108 -37.45 28.31 -39.16
CA ARG A 108 -37.68 29.70 -39.57
C ARG A 108 -37.63 29.88 -41.08
N SER A 109 -36.60 29.34 -41.73
CA SER A 109 -36.44 29.44 -43.19
C SER A 109 -37.60 28.78 -43.94
N GLU A 110 -38.07 27.61 -43.47
CA GLU A 110 -39.24 26.95 -44.06
C GLU A 110 -40.52 27.77 -43.87
N TYR A 111 -40.73 28.34 -42.67
CA TYR A 111 -41.89 29.20 -42.42
C TYR A 111 -41.90 30.44 -43.33
N GLU A 112 -40.77 31.13 -43.46
CA GLU A 112 -40.64 32.31 -44.34
C GLU A 112 -40.96 31.96 -45.79
N ARG A 113 -40.51 30.79 -46.28
CA ARG A 113 -40.80 30.31 -47.63
C ARG A 113 -42.27 29.98 -47.85
N LEU A 114 -43.00 29.53 -46.82
CA LEU A 114 -44.42 29.20 -46.93
C LEU A 114 -45.33 30.42 -46.86
N VAL A 115 -44.84 31.52 -46.28
CA VAL A 115 -45.61 32.77 -46.09
C VAL A 115 -45.38 33.78 -47.22
N SER A 116 -44.35 33.62 -48.05
CA SER A 116 -44.11 34.42 -49.27
C SER A 116 -44.86 33.87 -50.48
#